data_AF-A0A2E2KKN4-F1
#
_entry.id   AF-A0A2E2KKN4-F1
#
_cell.length_a   1.000
_cell.length_b   1.000
_cell.length_c   1.000
_cell.angle_alpha   90.00
_cell.angle_beta   90.00
_cell.angle_gamma   90.00
#
_symmetry.space_group_name_H-M   'P 1'
#
loop_
_entity.id
_entity.type
_entity.pdbx_description
1 polymer ?
#
loop_
_entity_poly.entity_id
_entity_poly.type
_entity_poly.pdbx_seq_one_letter_code
_entity_poly.pdbx_strand_id
1 'polypeptide(L)'
;MLNIAAFTFNYDPLEDRILLVGNHNNGQQRIDFWLTRKLILRLLSAAGELFEKTSEDIAGAAEQHKAELAQFHHDHAQNDFVVEQGEEIASVEAYNPKLLCRLDISHQSGNYRLLFFTGGDKPVAVSILTYSELHQIFYLIHRGAVSLEWGVDNQLFRTASVHSTTTLQ
;
A
#
# COMPACT_ATOMS: atom_id res chain seq x y z
N MET A 1 4.05 19.39 9.52
CA MET A 1 3.61 18.18 8.81
C MET A 1 4.04 18.35 7.37
N LEU A 2 4.79 17.40 6.84
CA LEU A 2 5.34 17.46 5.48
C LEU A 2 4.36 16.87 4.47
N ASN A 3 4.22 17.45 3.28
CA ASN A 3 3.39 16.88 2.21
C ASN A 3 4.22 15.93 1.34
N ILE A 4 3.76 14.69 1.17
CA ILE A 4 4.37 13.70 0.27
C ILE A 4 3.57 13.70 -1.03
N ALA A 5 4.21 14.13 -2.12
CA ALA A 5 3.64 14.15 -3.46
C ALA A 5 4.18 13.04 -4.36
N ALA A 6 5.30 12.42 -4.01
CA ALA A 6 5.86 11.27 -4.71
C ALA A 6 6.33 10.22 -3.73
N PHE A 7 6.17 8.94 -4.09
CA PHE A 7 6.54 7.81 -3.26
C PHE A 7 7.54 6.93 -4.00
N THR A 8 8.60 6.55 -3.31
CA THR A 8 9.58 5.57 -3.80
C THR A 8 9.73 4.48 -2.74
N PHE A 9 9.71 3.22 -3.17
CA PHE A 9 9.86 2.08 -2.28
C PHE A 9 11.14 1.33 -2.59
N ASN A 10 11.91 0.99 -1.56
CA ASN A 10 13.06 0.10 -1.65
C ASN A 10 12.87 -1.05 -0.66
N TYR A 11 13.16 -2.28 -1.08
CA TYR A 11 12.89 -3.48 -0.29
C TYR A 11 14.23 -4.02 0.24
N ASP A 12 14.38 -4.05 1.55
CA ASP A 12 15.61 -4.51 2.21
C ASP A 12 15.39 -5.93 2.76
N PRO A 13 15.89 -6.97 2.08
CA PRO A 13 15.78 -8.36 2.54
C PRO A 13 16.66 -8.67 3.75
N LEU A 14 17.73 -7.91 3.99
CA LEU A 14 18.63 -8.14 5.11
C LEU A 14 18.03 -7.63 6.42
N GLU A 15 17.41 -6.45 6.39
CA GLU A 15 16.74 -5.86 7.56
C GLU A 15 15.28 -6.30 7.74
N ASP A 16 14.72 -7.07 6.79
CA ASP A 16 13.31 -7.48 6.76
C ASP A 16 12.35 -6.28 6.81
N ARG A 17 12.66 -5.23 6.02
CA ARG A 17 11.96 -3.94 6.04
C ARG A 17 11.77 -3.36 4.65
N ILE A 18 10.77 -2.51 4.52
CA ILE A 18 10.56 -1.69 3.32
C ILE A 18 10.91 -0.25 3.68
N LEU A 19 11.80 0.37 2.91
CA LEU A 19 12.03 1.81 2.94
C LEU A 19 10.99 2.50 2.06
N LEU A 20 10.27 3.44 2.64
CA LEU A 20 9.44 4.39 1.91
C LEU A 20 10.11 5.76 1.91
N VAL A 21 10.46 6.25 0.74
CA VAL A 21 10.99 7.60 0.54
C VAL A 21 9.89 8.48 -0.06
N GLY A 22 9.45 9.47 0.71
CA GLY A 22 8.60 10.54 0.24
C GLY A 22 9.44 11.63 -0.42
N ASN A 23 9.02 12.07 -1.60
CA ASN A 23 9.62 13.17 -2.35
C ASN A 23 11.09 12.92 -2.77
N HIS A 24 11.39 11.71 -3.25
CA HIS A 24 12.70 11.42 -3.81
C HIS A 24 12.94 12.26 -5.08
N ASN A 25 13.97 13.11 -5.07
CA ASN A 25 14.45 13.88 -6.23
C ASN A 25 13.41 14.73 -6.99
N ASN A 26 12.27 15.08 -6.36
CA ASN A 26 11.20 15.85 -7.00
C ASN A 26 11.20 17.35 -6.64
N GLY A 27 12.28 17.84 -6.02
CA GLY A 27 12.43 19.23 -5.57
C GLY A 27 11.66 19.61 -4.30
N GLN A 28 10.87 18.69 -3.72
CA GLN A 28 10.20 18.90 -2.44
C GLN A 28 11.04 18.37 -1.26
N GLN A 29 10.64 18.72 -0.04
CA GLN A 29 11.32 18.24 1.15
C GLN A 29 11.15 16.71 1.27
N ARG A 30 12.28 15.99 1.28
CA ARG A 30 12.36 14.54 1.43
C ARG A 30 12.02 14.09 2.86
N ILE A 31 11.36 12.95 2.98
CA ILE A 31 11.16 12.24 4.26
C ILE A 31 11.21 10.73 4.04
N ASP A 32 11.88 10.02 4.95
CA ASP A 32 12.11 8.59 4.83
C ASP A 32 11.47 7.83 5.99
N PHE A 33 10.85 6.70 5.67
CA PHE A 33 10.20 5.83 6.63
C PHE A 33 10.64 4.38 6.49
N TRP A 34 11.00 3.75 7.61
CA TRP A 34 11.06 2.30 7.70
C TRP A 34 9.66 1.74 7.98
N LEU A 35 9.20 0.85 7.12
CA LEU A 35 7.96 0.11 7.26
C LEU A 35 8.29 -1.32 7.73
N THR A 36 7.65 -1.74 8.82
CA THR A 36 7.85 -3.07 9.39
C THR A 36 6.88 -4.08 8.80
N ARG A 37 7.29 -5.35 8.76
CA ARG A 37 6.43 -6.50 8.44
C ARG A 37 5.06 -6.41 9.12
N LYS A 38 5.02 -6.20 10.45
CA LYS A 38 3.77 -6.12 11.23
C LYS A 38 2.84 -5.00 10.75
N LEU A 39 3.38 -3.81 10.46
CA LEU A 39 2.57 -2.70 9.99
C LEU A 39 2.00 -2.99 8.61
N ILE A 40 2.84 -3.49 7.70
CA ILE A 40 2.43 -3.76 6.32
C ILE A 40 1.41 -4.89 6.25
N LEU A 41 1.62 -6.01 6.94
CA LEU A 41 0.64 -7.10 6.94
C LEU A 41 -0.73 -6.65 7.45
N ARG A 42 -0.76 -5.81 8.49
CA ARG A 42 -2.01 -5.21 8.98
C ARG A 42 -2.65 -4.31 7.92
N LEU A 43 -1.86 -3.47 7.27
CA LEU A 43 -2.35 -2.57 6.22
C LEU A 43 -2.94 -3.35 5.03
N LEU A 44 -2.22 -4.36 4.53
CA LEU A 44 -2.69 -5.20 3.42
C LEU A 44 -3.95 -5.97 3.81
N SER A 45 -4.04 -6.52 5.02
CA SER A 45 -5.25 -7.22 5.49
C SER A 45 -6.49 -6.30 5.58
N ALA A 46 -6.29 -5.01 5.80
CA ALA A 46 -7.37 -4.02 5.87
C ALA A 46 -7.71 -3.39 4.50
N ALA A 47 -6.97 -3.72 3.44
CA ALA A 47 -7.15 -3.11 2.12
C ALA A 47 -8.55 -3.39 1.54
N GLY A 48 -9.02 -4.65 1.64
CA GLY A 48 -10.32 -5.05 1.11
C GLY A 48 -11.46 -4.24 1.72
N GLU A 49 -11.51 -4.20 3.06
CA GLU A 49 -12.51 -3.43 3.80
C GLU A 49 -12.41 -1.92 3.51
N LEU A 50 -11.20 -1.39 3.34
CA LEU A 50 -11.01 0.01 2.96
C LEU A 50 -11.69 0.29 1.62
N PHE A 51 -11.34 -0.45 0.56
CA PHE A 51 -11.87 -0.20 -0.79
C PHE A 51 -13.36 -0.51 -0.90
N GLU A 52 -13.86 -1.50 -0.16
CA GLU A 52 -15.31 -1.75 -0.06
C GLU A 52 -16.07 -0.56 0.53
N LYS A 53 -15.52 0.08 1.58
CA LYS A 53 -16.18 1.23 2.23
C LYS A 53 -16.09 2.52 1.43
N THR A 54 -15.13 2.62 0.51
CA THR A 54 -14.79 3.89 -0.16
C THR A 54 -15.10 3.90 -1.64
N SER A 55 -15.37 2.75 -2.26
CA SER A 55 -15.81 2.62 -3.66
C SER A 55 -17.28 2.21 -3.72
N GLU A 56 -18.12 3.05 -4.33
CA GLU A 56 -19.54 2.74 -4.55
C GLU A 56 -19.73 1.48 -5.42
N ASP A 57 -18.84 1.27 -6.38
CA ASP A 57 -18.90 0.13 -7.31
C ASP A 57 -18.63 -1.20 -6.59
N ILE A 58 -17.59 -1.23 -5.73
CA ILE A 58 -17.29 -2.41 -4.91
C ILE A 58 -18.36 -2.62 -3.84
N ALA A 59 -18.83 -1.55 -3.20
CA ALA A 59 -19.90 -1.62 -2.20
C ALA A 59 -21.21 -2.18 -2.79
N GLY A 60 -21.52 -1.81 -4.03
CA GLY A 60 -22.74 -2.22 -4.73
C GLY A 60 -22.69 -3.63 -5.35
N ALA A 61 -21.49 -4.22 -5.49
CA ALA A 61 -21.34 -5.57 -6.00
C ALA A 61 -21.86 -6.63 -5.01
N ALA A 62 -22.31 -7.77 -5.54
CA ALA A 62 -22.65 -8.92 -4.69
C ALA A 62 -21.42 -9.40 -3.91
N GLU A 63 -21.62 -9.82 -2.67
CA GLU A 63 -20.53 -10.18 -1.73
C GLU A 63 -19.45 -11.09 -2.35
N GLN A 64 -19.89 -12.11 -3.09
CA GLN A 64 -19.03 -13.08 -3.77
C GLN A 64 -18.14 -12.48 -4.88
N HIS A 65 -18.48 -11.31 -5.41
CA HIS A 65 -17.75 -10.62 -6.49
C HIS A 65 -16.94 -9.41 -6.03
N LYS A 66 -17.11 -8.97 -4.77
CA LYS A 66 -16.41 -7.77 -4.26
C LYS A 66 -14.89 -7.89 -4.35
N ALA A 67 -14.35 -9.04 -3.96
CA ALA A 67 -12.91 -9.29 -4.02
C ALA A 67 -12.38 -9.34 -5.46
N GLU A 68 -13.13 -9.96 -6.37
CA GLU A 68 -12.79 -10.04 -7.80
C GLU A 68 -12.78 -8.65 -8.44
N LEU A 69 -13.77 -7.82 -8.13
CA LEU A 69 -13.86 -6.45 -8.62
C LEU A 69 -12.76 -5.56 -8.04
N ALA A 70 -12.45 -5.69 -6.75
CA ALA A 70 -11.34 -4.98 -6.12
C ALA A 70 -9.99 -5.38 -6.75
N GLN A 71 -9.79 -6.67 -7.04
CA GLN A 71 -8.60 -7.15 -7.75
C GLN A 71 -8.54 -6.60 -9.17
N PHE A 72 -9.66 -6.57 -9.90
CA PHE A 72 -9.72 -5.98 -11.23
C PHE A 72 -9.33 -4.50 -11.24
N HIS A 73 -9.85 -3.70 -10.29
CA HIS A 73 -9.48 -2.29 -10.14
C HIS A 73 -8.00 -2.12 -9.80
N HIS A 74 -7.48 -3.01 -8.94
CA HIS A 74 -6.08 -3.01 -8.58
C HIS A 74 -5.17 -3.28 -9.78
N ASP A 75 -5.48 -4.30 -10.58
CA ASP A 75 -4.73 -4.64 -11.78
C ASP A 75 -4.82 -3.53 -12.84
N HIS A 76 -5.98 -2.89 -12.99
CA HIS A 76 -6.15 -1.75 -13.89
C HIS A 76 -5.28 -0.57 -13.47
N ALA A 77 -5.30 -0.19 -12.18
CA ALA A 77 -4.52 0.93 -11.67
C ALA A 77 -3.00 0.71 -11.80
N GLN A 78 -2.55 -0.55 -11.82
CA GLN A 78 -1.15 -0.89 -12.13
C GLN A 78 -0.79 -0.64 -13.59
N ASN A 79 -1.70 -0.86 -14.54
CA ASN A 79 -1.42 -0.63 -15.96
C ASN A 79 -1.34 0.87 -16.30
N ASP A 80 -2.10 1.70 -15.58
CA ASP A 80 -2.01 3.16 -15.66
C ASP A 80 -0.75 3.72 -14.99
N PHE A 81 -0.03 2.88 -14.25
CA PHE A 81 1.23 3.25 -13.62
C PHE A 81 2.30 3.40 -14.70
N VAL A 82 2.57 4.64 -15.12
CA VAL A 82 3.77 4.98 -15.88
C VAL A 82 4.95 4.80 -14.93
N VAL A 83 5.43 3.56 -14.84
CA VAL A 83 6.72 3.29 -14.24
C VAL A 83 7.72 4.04 -15.13
N GLU A 84 8.37 5.06 -14.61
CA GLU A 84 9.74 5.33 -15.03
C GLU A 84 10.55 4.08 -14.67
N GLN A 85 10.47 3.02 -15.50
CA GLN A 85 11.45 1.92 -15.55
C GLN A 85 12.70 2.46 -16.24
N GLY A 86 13.12 3.65 -15.86
CA GLY A 86 14.36 4.27 -16.27
C GLY A 86 15.37 3.91 -15.20
N GLU A 87 16.22 2.95 -15.54
CA GLU A 87 17.41 2.53 -14.81
C GLU A 87 17.09 1.61 -13.62
N GLU A 88 17.90 0.56 -13.47
CA GLU A 88 18.08 -0.12 -12.19
C GLU A 88 18.21 0.98 -11.14
N ILE A 89 17.17 1.19 -10.32
CA ILE A 89 17.23 2.19 -9.26
C ILE A 89 18.39 1.74 -8.38
N ALA A 90 19.55 2.38 -8.55
CA ALA A 90 20.65 2.27 -7.62
C ALA A 90 20.05 2.39 -6.24
N SER A 91 20.26 1.37 -5.40
CA SER A 91 19.59 1.20 -4.10
C SER A 91 19.42 2.56 -3.42
N VAL A 92 18.17 3.05 -3.30
CA VAL A 92 17.92 4.36 -2.71
C VAL A 92 18.36 4.30 -1.26
N GLU A 93 19.43 5.04 -0.95
CA GLU A 93 19.98 5.09 0.41
C GLU A 93 19.03 5.87 1.30
N ALA A 94 18.78 5.34 2.51
CA ALA A 94 17.94 6.01 3.49
C ALA A 94 18.61 7.28 4.03
N TYR A 95 17.87 8.38 4.08
CA TYR A 95 18.32 9.65 4.63
C TYR A 95 17.58 9.98 5.93
N ASN A 96 18.23 9.74 7.06
CA ASN A 96 17.69 9.91 8.41
C ASN A 96 16.27 9.29 8.57
N PRO A 97 16.12 7.98 8.27
CA PRO A 97 14.82 7.33 8.22
C PRO A 97 14.18 7.24 9.60
N LYS A 98 12.85 7.40 9.64
CA LYS A 98 12.05 7.25 10.86
C LYS A 98 11.26 5.95 10.81
N LEU A 99 11.05 5.30 11.95
CA LEU A 99 10.13 4.16 12.00
C LEU A 99 8.69 4.64 11.85
N LEU A 100 7.96 4.16 10.84
CA LEU A 100 6.53 4.41 10.73
C LEU A 100 5.80 3.47 11.70
N CYS A 101 5.06 4.06 12.63
CA CYS A 101 4.35 3.32 13.67
C CYS A 101 2.85 3.18 13.35
N ARG A 102 2.28 4.16 12.65
CA ARG A 102 0.86 4.20 12.27
C ARG A 102 0.70 4.94 10.94
N LEU A 103 -0.18 4.41 10.11
CA LEU A 103 -0.70 5.04 8.90
C LEU A 103 -2.22 5.09 9.04
N ASP A 104 -2.79 6.29 9.12
CA ASP A 104 -4.24 6.45 9.11
C ASP A 104 -4.68 6.86 7.71
N ILE A 105 -5.70 6.19 7.19
CA ILE A 105 -6.28 6.46 5.86
C ILE A 105 -7.73 6.89 6.06
N SER A 106 -8.08 8.06 5.53
CA SER A 106 -9.46 8.55 5.52
C SER A 106 -9.87 8.93 4.11
N HIS A 107 -11.11 8.66 3.73
CA HIS A 107 -11.65 9.01 2.42
C HIS A 107 -12.65 10.17 2.56
N GLN A 108 -12.41 11.27 1.84
CA GLN A 108 -13.28 12.44 1.82
C GLN A 108 -13.25 13.08 0.44
N SER A 109 -14.42 13.46 -0.08
CA SER A 109 -14.55 14.19 -1.35
C SER A 109 -13.81 13.52 -2.53
N GLY A 110 -13.91 12.19 -2.64
CA GLY A 110 -13.29 11.41 -3.72
C GLY A 110 -11.78 11.20 -3.61
N ASN A 111 -11.14 11.66 -2.53
CA ASN A 111 -9.71 11.52 -2.32
C ASN A 111 -9.40 10.81 -1.00
N TYR A 112 -8.29 10.08 -0.98
CA TYR A 112 -7.74 9.44 0.19
C TYR A 112 -6.69 10.33 0.82
N ARG A 113 -6.85 10.60 2.10
CA ARG A 113 -5.89 11.32 2.92
C ARG A 113 -5.15 10.34 3.80
N LEU A 114 -3.84 10.26 3.60
CA LEU A 114 -2.91 9.43 4.36
C LEU A 114 -2.20 10.28 5.40
N LEU A 115 -2.19 9.83 6.66
CA LEU A 115 -1.47 10.47 7.77
C LEU A 115 -0.40 9.54 8.32
N PHE A 116 0.84 10.03 8.39
CA PHE A 116 2.01 9.24 8.78
C PHE A 116 2.48 9.60 10.20
N PHE A 117 2.63 8.61 11.08
CA PHE A 117 3.01 8.81 12.49
C PHE A 117 4.24 7.99 12.89
N THR A 118 5.14 8.58 13.66
CA THR A 118 6.40 7.95 14.12
C THR A 118 6.43 7.77 15.64
N GLY A 119 5.27 7.51 16.27
CA GLY A 119 5.14 7.19 17.70
C GLY A 119 4.37 8.20 18.56
N GLY A 120 4.12 9.42 18.07
CA GLY A 120 3.28 10.42 18.75
C GLY A 120 1.88 10.55 18.14
N ASP A 121 1.02 11.36 18.77
CA ASP A 121 -0.37 11.60 18.32
C ASP A 121 -0.49 12.58 17.15
N LYS A 122 0.60 13.26 16.79
CA LYS A 122 0.62 14.22 15.68
C LYS A 122 1.26 13.60 14.45
N PRO A 123 0.63 13.71 13.26
CA PRO A 123 1.21 13.20 12.03
C PRO A 123 2.43 14.04 11.65
N VAL A 124 3.49 13.36 11.23
CA VAL A 124 4.73 14.00 10.74
C VAL A 124 4.64 14.32 9.25
N ALA A 125 3.85 13.55 8.50
CA ALA A 125 3.59 13.77 7.09
C ALA A 125 2.13 13.47 6.70
N VAL A 126 1.74 13.99 5.54
CA VAL A 126 0.44 13.78 4.90
C VAL A 126 0.62 13.52 3.42
N SER A 127 -0.30 12.77 2.82
CA SER A 127 -0.48 12.73 1.37
C SER A 127 -1.96 12.71 1.02
N ILE A 128 -2.28 13.21 -0.17
CA ILE A 128 -3.62 13.16 -0.76
C ILE A 128 -3.49 12.37 -2.05
N LEU A 129 -4.25 11.29 -2.16
CA LEU A 129 -4.21 10.35 -3.26
C LEU A 129 -5.60 10.20 -3.88
N THR A 130 -5.62 10.03 -5.18
CA THR A 130 -6.78 9.54 -5.92
C THR A 130 -7.00 8.04 -5.67
N TYR A 131 -8.12 7.52 -6.16
CA TYR A 131 -8.42 6.08 -6.13
C TYR A 131 -7.33 5.23 -6.78
N SER A 132 -6.93 5.58 -7.99
CA SER A 132 -5.91 4.84 -8.75
C SER A 132 -4.54 4.90 -8.07
N GLU A 133 -4.12 6.07 -7.60
CA GLU A 133 -2.84 6.21 -6.88
C GLU A 133 -2.81 5.39 -5.60
N LEU A 134 -3.93 5.31 -4.86
CA LEU A 134 -3.99 4.45 -3.68
C LEU A 134 -3.80 2.98 -4.04
N HIS A 135 -4.46 2.48 -5.09
CA HIS A 135 -4.24 1.11 -5.57
C HIS A 135 -2.77 0.87 -5.97
N GLN A 136 -2.12 1.84 -6.61
CA GLN A 136 -0.70 1.77 -6.97
C GLN A 136 0.21 1.72 -5.73
N ILE A 137 -0.08 2.51 -4.69
CA ILE A 137 0.66 2.43 -3.42
C ILE A 137 0.49 1.06 -2.77
N PHE A 138 -0.73 0.54 -2.71
CA PHE A 138 -0.98 -0.81 -2.19
C PHE A 138 -0.27 -1.88 -3.02
N TYR A 139 -0.16 -1.69 -4.35
CA TYR A 139 0.56 -2.61 -5.23
C TYR A 139 2.05 -2.64 -4.90
N LEU A 140 2.69 -1.48 -4.76
CA LEU A 140 4.11 -1.40 -4.42
C LEU A 140 4.40 -2.02 -3.06
N ILE A 141 3.56 -1.74 -2.06
CA ILE A 141 3.67 -2.34 -0.73
C ILE A 141 3.49 -3.87 -0.79
N HIS A 142 2.47 -4.34 -1.50
CA HIS A 142 2.16 -5.76 -1.66
C HIS A 142 3.28 -6.51 -2.38
N ARG A 143 3.79 -5.96 -3.48
CA ARG A 143 4.95 -6.48 -4.21
C ARG A 143 6.18 -6.59 -3.30
N GLY A 144 6.45 -5.58 -2.48
CA GLY A 144 7.54 -5.63 -1.50
C GLY A 144 7.35 -6.76 -0.49
N ALA A 145 6.14 -6.95 0.03
CA ALA A 145 5.81 -8.03 0.95
C ALA A 145 5.95 -9.42 0.31
N VAL A 146 5.58 -9.58 -0.97
CA VAL A 146 5.83 -10.80 -1.75
C VAL A 146 7.33 -11.03 -1.91
N SER A 147 8.10 -10.01 -2.33
CA SER A 147 9.55 -10.15 -2.56
C SER A 147 10.36 -10.46 -1.30
N LEU A 148 9.87 -10.01 -0.13
CA LEU A 148 10.47 -10.27 1.18
C LEU A 148 9.93 -11.57 1.82
N GLU A 149 9.11 -12.34 1.10
CA GLU A 149 8.53 -13.60 1.57
C GLU A 149 7.76 -13.45 2.89
N TRP A 150 6.97 -12.38 3.02
CA TRP A 150 6.22 -12.09 4.25
C TRP A 150 4.97 -12.97 4.45
N GLY A 151 4.76 -13.96 3.58
CA GLY A 151 3.62 -14.88 3.65
C GLY A 151 2.30 -14.27 3.16
N VAL A 152 2.36 -13.26 2.30
CA VAL A 152 1.19 -12.74 1.58
C VAL A 152 0.97 -13.53 0.29
N ASP A 153 -0.28 -13.61 -0.15
CA ASP A 153 -0.63 -14.22 -1.43
C ASP A 153 -0.12 -13.38 -2.62
N ASN A 154 -0.02 -14.01 -3.79
CA ASN A 154 0.35 -13.31 -5.04
C ASN A 154 -0.72 -12.32 -5.54
N GLN A 155 -1.95 -12.42 -5.04
CA GLN A 155 -3.03 -11.47 -5.29
C GLN A 155 -3.37 -10.74 -3.99
N LEU A 156 -3.58 -9.44 -4.05
CA LEU A 156 -3.89 -8.63 -2.88
C LEU A 156 -5.33 -8.86 -2.39
N PHE A 157 -6.29 -8.96 -3.31
CA PHE A 157 -7.69 -9.21 -2.98
C PHE A 157 -8.06 -10.61 -3.44
N ARG A 158 -8.40 -11.48 -2.49
CA ARG A 158 -8.88 -12.82 -2.78
C ARG A 158 -10.30 -12.99 -2.30
N THR A 159 -11.11 -13.65 -3.11
CA THR A 159 -12.34 -14.27 -2.65
C THR A 159 -11.94 -15.37 -1.68
N ALA A 160 -12.49 -15.38 -0.46
CA ALA A 160 -12.29 -16.49 0.45
C ALA A 160 -12.79 -17.75 -0.25
N SER A 161 -11.87 -18.63 -0.68
CA SER A 161 -12.25 -19.92 -1.20
C SER A 161 -12.95 -20.66 -0.07
N VAL A 162 -14.25 -20.89 -0.22
CA VAL A 162 -15.01 -21.78 0.66
C VAL A 162 -14.27 -23.11 0.65
N HIS A 163 -13.51 -23.38 1.71
CA HIS A 163 -12.94 -24.69 1.94
C HIS A 163 -14.14 -25.61 2.15
N SER A 164 -14.58 -26.26 1.07
CA SER A 164 -15.44 -27.43 1.16
C SER A 164 -14.60 -28.50 1.82
N THR A 165 -14.74 -28.62 3.14
CA THR A 165 -14.19 -29.74 3.91
C THR A 165 -14.91 -30.99 3.43
N THR A 166 -14.37 -31.66 2.42
CA THR A 166 -14.82 -33.01 2.05
C THR A 166 -14.36 -33.96 3.14
N THR A 167 -15.20 -34.19 4.14
CA THR A 167 -15.07 -35.36 5.02
C THR A 167 -15.29 -36.61 4.17
N LEU A 168 -14.22 -37.39 3.95
CA LEU A 168 -14.31 -38.76 3.47
C LEU A 168 -14.99 -39.61 4.56
N GLN A 169 -16.11 -40.24 4.20
CA GLN A 169 -16.73 -41.33 4.95
C GLN A 169 -16.09 -42.67 4.55
#